data_AF-A0A1H8R355-F1
#
_entry.id   AF-A0A1H8R355-F1
#
_cell.length_a   1.000
_cell.length_b   1.000
_cell.length_c   1.000
_cell.angle_alpha   90.00
_cell.angle_beta   90.00
_cell.angle_gamma   90.00
#
_symmetry.space_group_name_H-M   'P 1'
#
loop_
_entity.id
_entity.type
_entity.pdbx_description
1 polymer ?
#
loop_
_entity_poly.entity_id
_entity_poly.type
_entity_poly.pdbx_seq_one_letter_code
_entity_poly.pdbx_strand_id
1 'polypeptide(L)'
;MATLLINGRTAVHAGSGGTLTAPDVCKTPPKCKTDLFHSTASSADAVGTATTVMVNGHPVCHAGSLFAQSVGNEPGSCGGVTSGTVKGAAEFVTFSPDVLIEGQPAVRQGDYMVSNLHNTPPMPLSQPGGPVPAGIHGGSAEEMEPAEPRHQYRLGEKSGFHRVSRETIVSGDDDA
;
A
#
# COMPACT_ATOMS: atom_id res chain seq x y z
N MET A 1 3.85 12.08 0.81
CA MET A 1 3.56 11.42 2.11
C MET A 1 2.41 10.46 1.89
N ALA A 2 2.52 9.18 2.30
CA ALA A 2 1.43 8.22 2.23
C ALA A 2 0.47 8.42 3.41
N THR A 3 -0.83 8.56 3.12
CA THR A 3 -1.89 8.78 4.13
C THR A 3 -2.80 7.56 4.32
N LEU A 4 -2.79 6.63 3.36
CA LEU A 4 -3.58 5.40 3.40
C LEU A 4 -2.81 4.29 4.10
N LEU A 5 -3.51 3.58 5.00
CA LEU A 5 -2.97 2.45 5.77
C LEU A 5 -3.56 1.12 5.29
N ILE A 6 -2.69 0.13 5.17
CA ILE A 6 -2.99 -1.26 4.84
C ILE A 6 -2.46 -2.09 6.01
N ASN A 7 -3.35 -2.77 6.73
CA ASN A 7 -3.03 -3.47 7.99
C ASN A 7 -2.23 -2.60 8.98
N GLY A 8 -2.58 -1.31 9.11
CA GLY A 8 -1.91 -0.36 10.00
C GLY A 8 -0.54 0.14 9.52
N ARG A 9 -0.09 -0.22 8.31
CA ARG A 9 1.17 0.24 7.70
C ARG A 9 0.89 1.08 6.46
N THR A 10 1.72 2.07 6.16
CA THR A 10 1.48 2.96 5.00
C THR A 10 1.62 2.22 3.68
N ALA A 11 0.71 2.50 2.74
CA ALA A 11 0.79 2.00 1.37
C ALA A 11 2.03 2.56 0.64
N VAL A 12 2.63 1.78 -0.26
CA VAL A 12 3.83 2.21 -1.01
C VAL A 12 3.44 2.74 -2.38
N HIS A 13 3.99 3.88 -2.78
CA HIS A 13 3.80 4.49 -4.11
C HIS A 13 4.94 5.50 -4.38
N ALA A 14 4.98 6.10 -5.58
CA ALA A 14 6.09 7.01 -5.95
C ALA A 14 6.28 8.21 -5.01
N GLY A 15 5.18 8.75 -4.47
CA GLY A 15 5.19 9.85 -3.50
C GLY A 15 5.19 9.43 -2.02
N SER A 16 5.34 8.15 -1.68
CA SER A 16 5.27 7.67 -0.30
C SER A 16 6.55 7.90 0.50
N GLY A 17 7.69 8.07 -0.20
CA GLY A 17 9.01 8.29 0.40
C GLY A 17 9.62 7.01 0.98
N GLY A 18 9.35 5.86 0.35
CA GLY A 18 9.95 4.58 0.73
C GLY A 18 11.39 4.48 0.25
N THR A 19 12.28 4.02 1.11
CA THR A 19 13.69 3.77 0.81
C THR A 19 14.10 2.42 1.35
N LEU A 20 14.65 1.57 0.49
CA LEU A 20 15.34 0.35 0.88
C LEU A 20 16.83 0.67 0.96
N THR A 21 17.48 0.31 2.07
CA THR A 21 18.94 0.31 2.18
C THR A 21 19.38 -1.04 2.71
N ALA A 22 20.26 -1.71 1.97
CA ALA A 22 20.73 -3.05 2.32
C ALA A 22 22.25 -3.18 2.10
N PRO A 23 22.94 -3.98 2.94
CA PRO A 23 24.34 -4.33 2.70
C PRO A 23 24.46 -5.11 1.40
N ASP A 24 25.41 -4.74 0.55
CA ASP A 24 25.56 -5.28 -0.80
C ASP A 24 27.00 -5.75 -1.04
N VAL A 25 27.21 -7.06 -1.09
CA VAL A 25 28.56 -7.62 -1.31
C VAL A 25 28.79 -7.74 -2.82
N CYS A 26 29.70 -6.92 -3.34
CA CYS A 26 30.01 -6.87 -4.77
C CYS A 26 31.49 -7.12 -5.01
N LYS A 27 31.83 -7.42 -6.26
CA LYS A 27 33.22 -7.62 -6.70
C LYS A 27 33.79 -6.34 -7.29
N THR A 28 34.94 -5.90 -6.79
CA THR A 28 35.57 -4.63 -7.18
C THR A 28 36.79 -4.84 -8.07
N PRO A 29 36.93 -4.10 -9.19
CA PRO A 29 38.15 -4.11 -10.00
C PRO A 29 39.40 -3.66 -9.22
N PRO A 30 40.61 -3.95 -9.72
CA PRO A 30 40.91 -4.69 -10.96
C PRO A 30 40.91 -6.22 -10.78
N LYS A 31 40.93 -6.72 -9.55
CA LYS A 31 41.05 -8.16 -9.25
C LYS A 31 39.71 -8.85 -8.99
N CYS A 32 38.61 -8.12 -9.09
CA CYS A 32 37.25 -8.59 -8.78
C CYS A 32 37.17 -9.28 -7.40
N LYS A 33 37.79 -8.67 -6.39
CA LYS A 33 37.70 -9.11 -5.00
C LYS A 33 36.39 -8.66 -4.38
N THR A 34 35.87 -9.42 -3.42
CA THR A 34 34.63 -9.11 -2.72
C THR A 34 34.82 -7.98 -1.71
N ASP A 35 34.01 -6.94 -1.82
CA ASP A 35 33.93 -5.82 -0.88
C ASP A 35 32.47 -5.58 -0.48
N LEU A 36 32.26 -4.97 0.69
CA LEU A 36 30.94 -4.63 1.22
C LEU A 36 30.57 -3.18 0.88
N PHE A 37 29.44 -3.01 0.21
CA PHE A 37 28.82 -1.72 -0.13
C PHE A 37 27.44 -1.59 0.50
N HIS A 38 26.75 -0.49 0.19
CA HIS A 38 25.34 -0.30 0.48
C HIS A 38 24.58 -0.08 -0.82
N SER A 39 23.56 -0.88 -1.05
CA SER A 39 22.61 -0.68 -2.14
C SER A 39 21.39 0.04 -1.58
N THR A 40 21.05 1.17 -2.19
CA THR A 40 19.85 1.95 -1.87
C THR A 40 18.91 1.99 -3.06
N ALA A 41 17.63 1.70 -2.85
CA ALA A 41 16.58 1.82 -3.85
C ALA A 41 15.41 2.65 -3.30
N SER A 42 14.66 3.34 -4.17
CA SER A 42 13.67 4.34 -3.76
C SER A 42 12.30 4.06 -4.36
N SER A 43 11.23 4.29 -3.61
CA SER A 43 9.87 4.14 -4.16
C SER A 43 9.56 5.15 -5.26
N ALA A 44 10.33 6.24 -5.35
CA ALA A 44 10.14 7.29 -6.35
C ALA A 44 10.28 6.79 -7.80
N ASP A 45 11.05 5.72 -8.04
CA ASP A 45 11.20 5.09 -9.35
C ASP A 45 10.43 3.76 -9.46
N ALA A 46 9.40 3.56 -8.64
CA ALA A 46 8.61 2.35 -8.64
C ALA A 46 7.95 2.10 -10.02
N VAL A 47 8.09 0.88 -10.51
CA VAL A 47 7.55 0.38 -11.78
C VAL A 47 6.70 -0.87 -11.55
N GLY A 48 5.86 -1.22 -12.54
CA GLY A 48 4.93 -2.35 -12.40
C GLY A 48 3.91 -2.10 -11.28
N THR A 49 3.49 -0.85 -11.12
CA THR A 49 2.48 -0.41 -10.15
C THR A 49 1.07 -0.59 -10.70
N ALA A 50 0.07 -0.44 -9.84
CA ALA A 50 -1.33 -0.63 -10.20
C ALA A 50 -1.77 0.30 -11.34
N THR A 51 -2.72 -0.15 -12.15
CA THR A 51 -3.22 0.65 -13.29
C THR A 51 -4.45 1.48 -12.96
N THR A 52 -5.27 1.01 -12.02
CA THR A 52 -6.58 1.58 -11.67
C THR A 52 -6.65 2.12 -10.24
N VAL A 53 -5.75 1.69 -9.36
CA VAL A 53 -5.75 2.08 -7.94
C VAL A 53 -4.71 3.15 -7.67
N MET A 54 -5.17 4.29 -7.18
CA MET A 54 -4.34 5.46 -6.89
C MET A 54 -4.35 5.77 -5.40
N VAL A 55 -3.19 6.10 -4.83
CA VAL A 55 -3.03 6.66 -3.49
C VAL A 55 -2.28 7.97 -3.60
N ASN A 56 -2.88 9.05 -3.10
CA ASN A 56 -2.30 10.41 -3.16
C ASN A 56 -1.86 10.83 -4.57
N GLY A 57 -2.66 10.47 -5.58
CA GLY A 57 -2.39 10.81 -6.98
C GLY A 57 -1.32 9.94 -7.66
N HIS A 58 -0.83 8.89 -7.00
CA HIS A 58 0.15 7.97 -7.56
C HIS A 58 -0.41 6.54 -7.65
N PRO A 59 -0.05 5.79 -8.71
CA PRO A 59 -0.25 4.35 -8.76
C PRO A 59 0.33 3.66 -7.53
N VAL A 60 -0.49 2.86 -6.85
CA VAL A 60 -0.05 2.14 -5.65
C VAL A 60 0.76 0.88 -6.05
N CYS A 61 1.78 0.55 -5.26
CA CYS A 61 2.55 -0.66 -5.45
C CYS A 61 1.79 -1.88 -4.92
N HIS A 62 2.03 -3.03 -5.55
CA HIS A 62 1.60 -4.35 -5.11
C HIS A 62 2.76 -5.34 -5.27
N ALA A 63 2.52 -6.63 -5.06
CA ALA A 63 3.57 -7.64 -5.01
C ALA A 63 4.44 -7.76 -6.28
N GLY A 64 3.91 -7.35 -7.44
CA GLY A 64 4.62 -7.34 -8.72
C GLY A 64 5.36 -6.04 -9.02
N SER A 65 5.25 -5.04 -8.15
CA SER A 65 5.95 -3.77 -8.30
C SER A 65 7.40 -3.87 -7.84
N LEU A 66 8.26 -3.06 -8.44
CA LEU A 66 9.71 -3.06 -8.21
C LEU A 66 10.21 -1.62 -8.09
N PHE A 67 11.32 -1.39 -7.37
CA PHE A 67 12.07 -0.13 -7.50
C PHE A 67 13.11 -0.32 -8.59
N ALA A 68 13.05 0.51 -9.64
CA ALA A 68 13.66 0.20 -10.92
C ALA A 68 15.19 0.09 -10.84
N GLN A 69 15.83 0.91 -10.01
CA GLN A 69 17.28 0.95 -9.92
C GLN A 69 17.78 1.19 -8.50
N SER A 70 18.79 0.42 -8.11
CA SER A 70 19.58 0.71 -6.91
C SER A 70 20.80 1.59 -7.18
N VAL A 71 21.32 2.25 -6.14
CA VAL A 71 22.55 3.07 -6.16
C VAL A 71 23.46 2.76 -4.97
N GLY A 72 24.73 3.12 -5.06
CA GLY A 72 25.74 2.98 -3.99
C GLY A 72 26.67 1.77 -4.13
N ASN A 73 26.40 0.89 -5.10
CA ASN A 73 27.18 -0.32 -5.40
C ASN A 73 27.98 -0.24 -6.72
N GLU A 74 28.02 0.94 -7.35
CA GLU A 74 28.76 1.20 -8.60
C GLU A 74 30.26 0.89 -8.56
N PRO A 75 30.98 1.07 -7.43
CA PRO A 75 32.39 0.68 -7.35
C PRO A 75 32.59 -0.84 -7.51
N GLY A 76 31.60 -1.65 -7.12
CA GLY A 76 31.57 -3.11 -7.29
C GLY A 76 31.27 -3.53 -8.72
N SER A 77 31.94 -2.93 -9.71
CA SER A 77 31.59 -3.05 -11.13
C SER A 77 31.89 -4.40 -11.78
N CYS A 78 32.56 -5.33 -11.08
CA CYS A 78 32.59 -6.74 -11.48
C CYS A 78 31.32 -7.51 -11.05
N GLY A 79 30.31 -6.81 -10.51
CA GLY A 79 28.99 -7.34 -10.19
C GLY A 79 28.85 -7.91 -8.78
N GLY A 80 27.59 -8.05 -8.34
CA GLY A 80 27.21 -8.71 -7.10
C GLY A 80 27.73 -10.14 -7.00
N VAL A 81 28.02 -10.61 -5.78
CA VAL A 81 28.48 -11.98 -5.54
C VAL A 81 27.44 -13.03 -5.92
N THR A 82 26.17 -12.72 -5.70
CA THR A 82 25.03 -13.60 -6.01
C THR A 82 24.42 -13.24 -7.37
N SER A 83 24.13 -11.95 -7.61
CA SER A 83 23.38 -11.54 -8.81
C SER A 83 24.24 -11.32 -10.05
N GLY A 84 25.54 -11.04 -9.88
CA GLY A 84 26.42 -10.60 -10.97
C GLY A 84 26.08 -9.21 -11.53
N THR A 85 25.13 -8.49 -10.94
CA THR A 85 24.65 -7.19 -11.44
C THR A 85 25.15 -6.02 -10.62
N VAL A 86 25.00 -4.83 -11.18
CA VAL A 86 25.31 -3.54 -10.57
C VAL A 86 24.11 -2.64 -10.83
N LYS A 87 23.66 -1.88 -9.83
CA LYS A 87 22.46 -1.04 -9.93
C LYS A 87 21.17 -1.79 -10.36
N GLY A 88 21.03 -3.07 -10.01
CA GLY A 88 19.82 -3.85 -10.30
C GLY A 88 18.60 -3.35 -9.52
N ALA A 89 17.42 -3.80 -9.93
CA ALA A 89 16.15 -3.46 -9.28
C ALA A 89 16.06 -4.03 -7.86
N ALA A 90 15.17 -3.43 -7.05
CA ALA A 90 14.76 -3.97 -5.77
C ALA A 90 13.33 -4.53 -5.83
N GLU A 91 13.14 -5.69 -5.21
CA GLU A 91 11.91 -6.49 -5.29
C GLU A 91 11.37 -6.77 -3.89
N PHE A 92 10.05 -6.76 -3.74
CA PHE A 92 9.39 -7.12 -2.49
C PHE A 92 9.40 -8.63 -2.25
N VAL A 93 9.59 -9.03 -0.99
CA VAL A 93 9.65 -10.42 -0.52
C VAL A 93 8.46 -10.74 0.37
N THR A 94 7.94 -9.76 1.11
CA THR A 94 6.75 -9.93 1.94
C THR A 94 5.67 -8.93 1.54
N PHE A 95 4.43 -9.26 1.88
CA PHE A 95 3.24 -8.54 1.42
C PHE A 95 2.14 -8.59 2.49
N SER A 96 1.04 -7.88 2.24
CA SER A 96 -0.20 -8.05 3.00
C SER A 96 -0.76 -9.47 2.85
N PRO A 97 -1.23 -10.11 3.93
CA PRO A 97 -1.84 -11.44 3.87
C PRO A 97 -3.27 -11.44 3.34
N ASP A 98 -3.96 -10.29 3.34
CA ASP A 98 -5.41 -10.19 3.17
C ASP A 98 -5.87 -9.01 2.30
N VAL A 99 -5.03 -7.99 2.09
CA VAL A 99 -5.37 -6.87 1.21
C VAL A 99 -4.74 -7.09 -0.17
N LEU A 100 -5.60 -7.13 -1.17
CA LEU A 100 -5.22 -7.24 -2.58
C LEU A 100 -5.47 -5.92 -3.31
N ILE A 101 -4.56 -5.56 -4.19
CA ILE A 101 -4.64 -4.46 -5.15
C ILE A 101 -4.60 -5.11 -6.53
N GLU A 102 -5.68 -4.98 -7.31
CA GLU A 102 -5.79 -5.60 -8.64
C GLU A 102 -5.54 -7.13 -8.61
N GLY A 103 -5.97 -7.78 -7.53
CA GLY A 103 -5.77 -9.22 -7.31
C GLY A 103 -4.38 -9.62 -6.86
N GLN A 104 -3.45 -8.67 -6.72
CA GLN A 104 -2.09 -8.90 -6.21
C GLN A 104 -1.97 -8.45 -4.75
N PRO A 105 -1.23 -9.17 -3.89
CA PRO A 105 -1.03 -8.74 -2.51
C PRO A 105 -0.44 -7.33 -2.42
N ALA A 106 -1.02 -6.49 -1.56
CA ALA A 106 -0.54 -5.13 -1.36
C ALA A 106 0.81 -5.12 -0.64
N VAL A 107 1.69 -4.19 -1.02
CA VAL A 107 2.96 -3.95 -0.31
C VAL A 107 2.87 -2.71 0.58
N ARG A 108 3.59 -2.74 1.70
CA ARG A 108 3.44 -1.80 2.79
C ARG A 108 4.80 -1.39 3.35
N GLN A 109 4.79 -0.30 4.10
CA GLN A 109 5.91 0.08 4.94
C GLN A 109 6.36 -1.09 5.84
N GLY A 110 7.67 -1.34 5.86
CA GLY A 110 8.26 -2.44 6.61
C GLY A 110 8.09 -3.83 6.01
N ASP A 111 7.45 -3.99 4.84
CA ASP A 111 7.60 -5.23 4.08
C ASP A 111 9.05 -5.38 3.60
N TYR A 112 9.57 -6.61 3.64
CA TYR A 112 10.95 -6.89 3.28
C TYR A 112 11.14 -6.81 1.77
N MET A 113 12.31 -6.32 1.37
CA MET A 113 12.76 -6.26 0.00
C MET A 113 14.20 -6.76 -0.12
N VAL A 114 14.55 -7.23 -1.30
CA VAL A 114 15.94 -7.50 -1.72
C VAL A 114 16.32 -6.56 -2.84
N SER A 115 17.58 -6.16 -2.92
CA SER A 115 18.08 -5.18 -3.88
C SER A 115 19.11 -5.78 -4.84
N ASN A 116 19.41 -5.04 -5.91
CA ASN A 116 20.37 -5.39 -6.94
C ASN A 116 20.14 -6.81 -7.51
N LEU A 117 18.88 -7.11 -7.85
CA LEU A 117 18.44 -8.43 -8.34
C LEU A 117 18.85 -9.57 -7.40
N HIS A 118 18.41 -9.49 -6.15
CA HIS A 118 18.64 -10.50 -5.10
C HIS A 118 20.11 -10.66 -4.68
N ASN A 119 20.93 -9.60 -4.79
CA ASN A 119 22.29 -9.65 -4.25
C ASN A 119 22.37 -9.37 -2.75
N THR A 120 21.43 -8.58 -2.23
CA THR A 120 21.40 -8.19 -0.82
C THR A 120 20.55 -9.15 0.01
N PRO A 121 20.81 -9.29 1.32
CA PRO A 121 19.84 -9.93 2.21
C PRO A 121 18.53 -9.13 2.25
N PRO A 122 17.41 -9.75 2.65
CA PRO A 122 16.14 -9.05 2.82
C PRO A 122 16.24 -7.98 3.92
N MET A 123 15.87 -6.74 3.59
CA MET A 123 15.79 -5.62 4.53
C MET A 123 14.40 -4.97 4.46
N PRO A 124 13.86 -4.45 5.57
CA PRO A 124 12.52 -3.84 5.58
C PRO A 124 12.53 -2.52 4.82
N LEU A 125 11.49 -2.24 4.05
CA LEU A 125 11.28 -0.94 3.42
C LEU A 125 11.09 0.14 4.49
N SER A 126 12.02 1.10 4.56
CA SER A 126 11.90 2.26 5.43
C SER A 126 10.99 3.29 4.77
N GLN A 127 9.88 3.63 5.42
CA GLN A 127 8.93 4.62 4.92
C GLN A 127 8.27 5.31 6.13
N PRO A 128 7.85 6.58 6.03
CA PRO A 128 7.09 7.22 7.10
C PRO A 128 5.86 6.40 7.50
N GLY A 129 5.71 6.16 8.80
CA GLY A 129 4.51 5.57 9.37
C GLY A 129 3.32 6.52 9.25
N GLY A 130 2.11 5.98 9.36
CA GLY A 130 0.89 6.76 9.47
C GLY A 130 0.32 6.71 10.89
N PRO A 131 -0.71 7.51 11.17
CA PRO A 131 -1.36 7.53 12.48
C PRO A 131 -1.97 6.15 12.78
N VAL A 132 -1.81 5.66 14.01
CA VAL A 132 -2.45 4.41 14.41
C VAL A 132 -3.97 4.57 14.29
N PRO A 133 -4.69 3.71 13.53
CA PRO A 133 -6.13 3.78 13.45
C PRO A 133 -6.73 3.67 14.85
N ALA A 134 -7.71 4.52 15.17
CA ALA A 134 -8.47 4.34 16.39
C ALA A 134 -9.20 2.99 16.34
N GLY A 135 -9.15 2.24 17.45
CA GLY A 135 -9.91 1.00 17.56
C GLY A 135 -11.40 1.30 17.43
N ILE A 136 -12.06 0.64 16.47
CA ILE A 136 -13.51 0.61 16.41
C ILE A 136 -14.02 -0.34 17.49
N HIS A 137 -14.53 0.23 18.58
CA HIS A 137 -15.26 -0.52 19.59
C HIS A 137 -16.66 -0.69 19.03
N GLY A 138 -17.00 -1.90 18.57
CA GLY A 138 -18.39 -2.22 18.28
C GLY A 138 -19.18 -2.08 19.58
N GLY A 139 -20.20 -1.21 19.58
CA GLY A 139 -21.25 -1.29 20.59
C GLY A 139 -21.82 -2.70 20.62
N SER A 140 -22.43 -3.08 21.74
CA SER A 140 -23.09 -4.38 21.84
C SER A 140 -24.12 -4.54 20.70
N ALA A 141 -24.34 -5.76 20.23
CA ALA A 141 -25.34 -6.00 19.18
C ALA A 141 -26.74 -5.49 19.57
N GLU A 142 -27.02 -5.37 20.87
CA GLU A 142 -28.25 -4.78 21.43
C GLU A 142 -28.36 -3.26 21.23
N GLU A 143 -27.25 -2.52 21.14
CA GLU A 143 -27.26 -1.07 20.88
C GLU A 143 -27.47 -0.73 19.40
N MET A 144 -27.39 -1.73 18.51
CA MET A 144 -27.56 -1.56 17.06
C MET A 144 -28.97 -1.93 16.59
N GLU A 145 -29.89 -2.29 17.50
CA GLU A 145 -31.31 -2.41 17.19
C GLU A 145 -31.90 -1.01 16.90
N PRO A 146 -32.49 -0.79 15.71
CA PRO A 146 -33.07 0.51 15.39
C PRO A 146 -34.24 0.79 16.35
N ALA A 147 -34.14 1.90 17.09
CA ALA A 147 -35.14 2.34 18.06
C ALA A 147 -36.47 2.81 17.43
N GLU A 148 -36.66 2.67 16.12
CA GLU A 148 -37.87 3.14 15.45
C GLU A 148 -38.84 2.00 15.11
N PRO A 149 -40.16 2.21 15.30
CA PRO A 149 -41.15 1.21 14.94
C PRO A 149 -41.08 0.95 13.44
N ARG A 150 -40.99 -0.33 13.07
CA ARG A 150 -40.99 -0.81 11.68
C ARG A 150 -42.06 -0.07 10.89
N HIS A 151 -41.66 0.82 10.00
CA HIS A 151 -42.59 1.50 9.11
C HIS A 151 -43.31 0.45 8.26
N GLN A 152 -44.58 0.22 8.57
CA GLN A 152 -45.45 -0.62 7.75
C GLN A 152 -45.77 0.15 6.47
N TYR A 153 -45.10 -0.20 5.38
CA TYR A 153 -45.50 0.25 4.06
C TYR A 153 -46.83 -0.40 3.71
N ARG A 154 -47.92 0.39 3.72
CA ARG A 154 -49.22 -0.09 3.25
C ARG A 154 -49.21 -0.09 1.72
N LEU A 155 -49.03 -1.26 1.13
CA LEU A 155 -49.21 -1.47 -0.32
C LEU A 155 -50.68 -1.17 -0.66
N GLY A 156 -50.92 -0.02 -1.30
CA GLY A 156 -52.22 0.28 -1.88
C GLY A 156 -52.41 -0.52 -3.17
N GLU A 157 -53.32 -1.49 -3.16
CA GLU A 157 -53.76 -2.20 -4.35
C GLU A 157 -54.56 -1.26 -5.26
N LYS A 158 -53.92 -0.45 -6.11
CA LYS A 158 -54.53 0.01 -7.37
C LYS A 158 -53.51 0.05 -8.49
N SER A 159 -53.89 -0.64 -9.57
CA SER A 159 -53.21 -0.90 -10.84
C SER A 159 -52.27 0.19 -11.36
N GLY A 160 -51.07 -0.24 -11.78
CA GLY A 160 -50.26 0.40 -12.83
C GLY A 160 -49.33 1.53 -12.37
N PHE A 161 -48.02 1.28 -12.47
CA PHE A 161 -46.89 2.22 -12.28
C PHE A 161 -46.61 2.70 -10.83
N HIS A 162 -45.53 2.19 -10.25
CA HIS A 162 -45.01 2.66 -8.95
C HIS A 162 -44.03 3.83 -9.15
N ARG A 163 -44.47 5.06 -8.81
CA ARG A 163 -43.56 6.13 -8.38
C ARG A 163 -43.56 6.16 -6.85
N VAL A 164 -42.39 6.02 -6.25
CA VAL A 164 -42.19 6.25 -4.82
C VAL A 164 -42.01 7.77 -4.63
N SER A 165 -43.03 8.45 -4.12
CA SER A 165 -42.90 9.84 -3.68
C SER A 165 -42.55 9.89 -2.20
N ARG A 166 -41.43 10.55 -1.88
CA ARG A 166 -40.99 10.85 -0.52
C ARG A 166 -41.64 12.18 -0.13
N GLU A 167 -42.72 12.18 0.63
CA GLU A 167 -43.22 13.40 1.29
C GLU A 167 -42.57 13.49 2.66
N THR A 168 -41.65 14.44 2.82
CA THR A 168 -41.13 14.85 4.12
C THR A 168 -42.04 15.95 4.65
N ILE A 169 -42.86 15.66 5.66
CA ILE A 169 -43.58 16.69 6.41
C ILE A 169 -42.59 17.26 7.43
N VAL A 170 -42.10 18.48 7.17
CA VAL A 170 -41.40 19.28 8.19
C VAL A 170 -42.48 20.14 8.86
N SER A 171 -42.88 19.77 10.08
CA SER A 171 -43.62 20.66 10.97
C SER A 171 -42.61 21.63 11.58
N GLY A 172 -42.70 22.91 11.23
CA GLY A 172 -41.98 23.99 11.90
C GLY A 172 -42.72 24.36 13.19
N ASP A 173 -41.99 24.42 14.30
CA ASP A 173 -42.46 25.03 15.53
C ASP A 173 -42.11 26.54 15.47
N ASP A 174 -43.12 27.36 15.14
CA ASP A 174 -43.10 28.81 15.35
C ASP A 174 -43.65 29.08 16.76
N ASP A 175 -42.78 29.37 17.73
CA ASP A 175 -43.16 29.91 19.03
C ASP A 175 -42.84 31.42 19.10
N ALA A 176 -43.85 32.17 19.55
CA ALA A 176 -43.95 33.61 19.68
C ALA A 176 -43.25 34.18 20.92
#